data_AF-A0A838J1T9-F1
#
_entry.id   AF-A0A838J1T9-F1
#
_cell.length_a   1.000
_cell.length_b   1.000
_cell.length_c   1.000
_cell.angle_alpha   90.00
_cell.angle_beta   90.00
_cell.angle_gamma   90.00
#
_symmetry.space_group_name_H-M   'P 1'
#
loop_
_entity.id
_entity.type
_entity.pdbx_description
1 polymer ?
#
loop_
_entity_poly.entity_id
_entity_poly.type
_entity_poly.pdbx_seq_one_letter_code
_entity_poly.pdbx_strand_id
1 'polypeptide(L)' 'MWRTSKYEEVYLKQYESPRQARQELAAYLRFYNEQRIHQSLEYQTPAEVYFALLSKQATP' A
#
# COMPACT_ATOMS: atom_id res chain seq x y z
N MET A 1 -1.92 6.10 -6.59
CA MET A 1 -2.35 5.33 -5.40
C MET A 1 -3.87 5.11 -5.40
N TRP A 2 -4.73 6.12 -5.15
CA TRP A 2 -6.18 5.89 -5.01
C TRP A 2 -6.88 5.29 -6.24
N ARG A 3 -6.48 5.69 -7.45
CA ARG A 3 -7.02 5.10 -8.68
C ARG A 3 -6.74 3.60 -8.73
N THR A 4 -5.49 3.20 -8.52
CA THR A 4 -5.04 1.80 -8.55
C THR A 4 -5.77 0.94 -7.52
N SER A 5 -5.89 1.41 -6.26
CA SER A 5 -6.60 0.67 -5.21
C SER A 5 -8.07 0.41 -5.56
N LYS A 6 -8.73 1.37 -6.23
CA LYS A 6 -10.12 1.16 -6.67
C LYS A 6 -10.23 0.07 -7.73
N TYR A 7 -9.36 0.08 -8.73
CA TYR A 7 -9.43 -0.90 -9.81
C TYR A 7 -8.97 -2.31 -9.42
N GLU A 8 -7.99 -2.43 -8.51
CA GLU A 8 -7.42 -3.73 -8.17
C GLU A 8 -8.07 -4.40 -6.96
N GLU A 9 -8.74 -3.65 -6.08
CA GLU A 9 -9.30 -4.19 -4.83
C GLU A 9 -10.79 -3.90 -4.69
N VAL A 10 -11.21 -2.64 -4.87
CA VAL A 10 -12.59 -2.23 -4.55
C VAL A 10 -13.60 -2.62 -5.63
N TYR A 11 -13.31 -2.37 -6.90
CA TYR A 11 -14.26 -2.61 -8.00
C TYR A 11 -14.37 -4.08 -8.39
N LEU A 12 -13.39 -4.90 -8.02
CA LEU A 12 -13.38 -6.33 -8.31
C LEU A 12 -14.12 -7.16 -7.26
N LYS A 13 -14.46 -6.55 -6.12
CA LYS A 13 -14.98 -7.27 -4.96
C LYS A 13 -16.32 -6.74 -4.52
N GLN A 14 -17.22 -7.67 -4.24
CA GLN A 14 -18.43 -7.39 -3.51
C GLN A 14 -18.20 -7.78 -2.05
N TYR A 15 -18.04 -6.78 -1.19
CA TYR A 15 -17.92 -7.02 0.25
C TYR A 15 -19.30 -7.33 0.84
N GLU A 16 -19.40 -8.40 1.62
CA GLU A 16 -20.63 -8.79 2.31
C GLU A 16 -20.93 -7.88 3.51
N SER A 17 -19.90 -7.26 4.09
CA SER A 17 -20.05 -6.33 5.20
C SER A 17 -18.95 -5.25 5.25
N PRO A 18 -19.20 -4.10 5.91
CA PRO A 18 -18.16 -3.10 6.16
C PRO A 18 -16.98 -3.62 6.99
N ARG A 19 -17.16 -4.70 7.76
CA ARG A 19 -16.08 -5.33 8.52
C ARG A 19 -15.15 -6.09 7.58
N GLN A 20 -15.71 -6.88 6.67
CA GLN A 20 -14.94 -7.60 5.66
C GLN A 20 -14.18 -6.61 4.76
N ALA A 21 -14.85 -5.56 4.29
CA ALA A 21 -14.22 -4.52 3.47
C ALA A 21 -12.96 -3.95 4.13
N ARG A 22 -13.03 -3.63 5.43
CA ARG A 22 -11.87 -3.12 6.18
C ARG A 22 -10.74 -4.14 6.29
N GLN A 23 -11.05 -5.41 6.52
CA GLN A 23 -10.04 -6.47 6.61
C GLN A 23 -9.32 -6.68 5.28
N GLU A 24 -10.07 -6.73 4.18
CA GLU A 24 -9.50 -6.94 2.85
C GLU A 24 -8.72 -5.72 2.36
N LEU A 25 -9.24 -4.51 2.55
CA LEU A 25 -8.49 -3.28 2.26
C LEU A 25 -7.20 -3.19 3.07
N ALA A 26 -7.22 -3.54 4.36
CA ALA A 26 -6.01 -3.55 5.17
C ALA A 26 -4.98 -4.57 4.65
N ALA A 27 -5.42 -5.75 4.21
CA ALA A 27 -4.55 -6.74 3.61
C ALA A 27 -3.95 -6.25 2.27
N TYR A 28 -4.77 -5.66 1.41
CA TYR A 28 -4.32 -5.09 0.13
C TYR A 28 -3.34 -3.93 0.35
N LEU A 29 -3.61 -3.02 1.28
CA LEU A 29 -2.72 -1.89 1.57
C LEU A 29 -1.37 -2.35 2.12
N ARG A 30 -1.35 -3.39 2.98
CA ARG A 30 -0.10 -4.00 3.44
C ARG A 30 0.70 -4.57 2.28
N PHE A 31 0.07 -5.36 1.41
CA PHE A 31 0.72 -5.87 0.20
C PHE A 31 1.28 -4.74 -0.67
N TYR A 32 0.46 -3.71 -0.94
CA TYR A 32 0.87 -2.56 -1.75
C TYR A 32 2.07 -1.82 -1.15
N ASN A 33 2.09 -1.63 0.17
CA ASN A 33 3.13 -0.87 0.84
C ASN A 33 4.42 -1.66 1.09
N GLU A 34 4.34 -2.97 1.31
CA GLU A 34 5.47 -3.77 1.80
C GLU A 34 6.03 -4.74 0.75
N GLN A 35 5.28 -5.04 -0.31
CA GLN A 35 5.67 -6.10 -1.27
C GLN A 35 5.67 -5.63 -2.72
N ARG A 36 4.82 -4.66 -3.08
CA ARG A 36 4.76 -4.17 -4.46
C ARG A 36 5.88 -3.17 -4.73
N ILE A 37 6.72 -3.51 -5.70
CA ILE A 37 7.73 -2.59 -6.23
C ILE A 37 7.09 -1.56 -7.16
N HIS A 38 7.56 -0.32 -7.08
CA HIS A 38 7.07 0.77 -7.94
C HIS A 38 8.20 1.34 -8.78
N GLN A 39 8.02 1.36 -10.09
CA GLN A 39 8.99 1.97 -11.01
C GLN A 39 9.26 3.46 -10.69
N SER A 40 8.23 4.19 -10.24
CA SER A 40 8.38 5.59 -9.80
C SER A 40 9.18 5.74 -8.50
N LEU A 41 9.41 4.65 -7.76
CA LEU A 41 10.21 4.57 -6.55
C LEU A 41 11.50 3.77 -6.81
N GLU A 42 12.04 3.83 -8.02
CA GLU A 42 13.28 3.12 -8.38
C GLU A 42 13.21 1.60 -8.11
N TYR A 43 12.04 1.00 -8.32
CA TYR A 43 11.74 -0.40 -8.04
C TYR A 43 11.80 -0.78 -6.55
N GLN A 44 11.61 0.19 -5.66
CA GLN A 44 11.42 -0.03 -4.23
C GLN A 44 9.94 -0.03 -3.85
N THR A 45 9.66 -0.54 -2.66
CA THR A 45 8.34 -0.50 -2.02
C THR A 45 8.13 0.86 -1.32
N PRO A 46 6.87 1.30 -1.12
CA PRO A 46 6.60 2.53 -0.39
C PRO A 46 7.13 2.50 1.06
N ALA A 47 7.09 1.33 1.71
CA ALA A 47 7.63 1.16 3.06
C ALA A 47 9.15 1.38 3.10
N GLU A 48 9.92 0.80 2.17
CA GLU A 48 11.37 0.98 2.11
C GLU A 48 11.76 2.46 1.96
N VAL A 49 11.10 3.18 1.04
CA VAL A 49 11.34 4.61 0.84
C VAL A 49 11.01 5.40 2.09
N TYR A 50 9.86 5.13 2.72
CA TYR A 50 9.43 5.84 3.92
C TYR A 50 10.40 5.64 5.10
N PHE A 51 10.80 4.39 5.38
CA PHE A 51 11.74 4.11 6.47
C PHE A 51 13.16 4.60 6.18
N ALA A 52 13.60 4.60 4.92
CA ALA A 52 14.87 5.20 4.52
C ALA A 52 14.86 6.74 4.69
N LEU A 53 13.72 7.40 4.45
CA LEU A 53 13.58 8.84 4.71
C LEU A 53 13.58 9.14 6.21
N LEU A 54 12.87 8.33 7.02
CA LEU A 54 12.86 8.48 8.47
C LEU A 54 14.26 8.32 9.08
N SER A 55 15.04 7.34 8.63
CA SER A 55 16.41 7.14 9.14
C SER A 55 17.34 8.30 8.76
N LYS A 56 17.22 8.85 7.55
CA LYS A 56 17.94 10.05 7.12
C LYS A 56 17.58 11.28 7.95
N GLN A 57 16.31 11.43 8.34
CA GLN A 57 15.85 12.54 9.19
C GLN A 57 16.28 12.40 10.66
N ALA A 58 16.55 11.18 11.13
CA ALA A 58 16.95 10.90 12.50
C ALA A 58 18.46 11.09 12.76
N THR A 59 19.24 11.52 11.75
CA THR A 59 20.67 11.79 11.91
C THR A 59 20.87 13.29 12.12
N PRO A 60 21.41 13.74 13.28
CA PRO A 60 21.68 15.16 13.53
C PRO A 60 22.83 15.71 12.67
#